data_AF-A0A838GC04-F1
#
_entry.id   AF-A0A838GC04-F1
#
_cell.length_a   1.000
_cell.length_b   1.000
_cell.length_c   1.000
_cell.angle_alpha   90.00
_cell.angle_beta   90.00
_cell.angle_gamma   90.00
#
_symmetry.space_group_name_H-M   'P 1'
#
loop_
_entity.id
_entity.type
_entity.pdbx_description
1 polymer ?
#
loop_
_entity_poly.entity_id
_entity_poly.type
_entity_poly.pdbx_seq_one_letter_code
_entity_poly.pdbx_strand_id
1 'polypeptide(L)'
;MGDLRAFFGPNAGYVLELYDRYQADPQSVDDESRQFFDTFTPTSPEPTRSPNGAAAPETSAVDVRKVAAAVGLANGIREYGHLAVRLDPLGSERDGAPELVAETYGIYGITEDDLAGIPAAAIDGPLAEGAATAAEAIAHLREAYTTAIGFDFDH
;
A
#
# COMPACT_ATOMS: atom_id res chain seq x y z
N MET A 1 -20.23 0.54 20.41
CA MET A 1 -19.58 1.60 19.61
C MET A 1 -18.12 1.61 20.00
N GLY A 2 -17.26 0.97 19.21
CA GLY A 2 -15.86 0.72 19.60
C GLY A 2 -14.95 0.44 18.41
N ASP A 3 -15.41 0.77 17.19
CA ASP A 3 -14.67 0.48 15.97
C ASP A 3 -13.64 1.57 15.71
N LEU A 4 -12.36 1.24 15.97
CA LEU A 4 -11.23 2.12 15.71
C LEU A 4 -11.04 2.41 14.22
N ARG A 5 -11.68 1.65 13.31
CA ARG A 5 -11.65 1.92 11.86
C ARG A 5 -12.34 3.22 11.47
N ALA A 6 -13.15 3.80 12.34
CA ALA A 6 -13.71 5.14 12.15
C ALA A 6 -12.64 6.24 12.21
N PHE A 7 -11.47 5.95 12.79
CA PHE A 7 -10.34 6.87 12.89
C PHE A 7 -9.21 6.39 11.98
N PHE A 8 -8.89 7.16 10.95
CA PHE A 8 -7.92 6.76 9.93
C PHE A 8 -6.47 7.07 10.37
N GLY A 9 -5.57 6.09 10.26
CA GLY A 9 -4.12 6.29 10.36
C GLY A 9 -3.64 6.84 11.72
N PRO A 10 -2.74 7.84 11.77
CA PRO A 10 -2.21 8.41 13.02
C PRO A 10 -3.28 8.87 14.02
N ASN A 11 -4.47 9.23 13.53
CA ASN A 11 -5.58 9.66 14.38
C ASN A 11 -6.14 8.53 15.26
N ALA A 12 -6.05 7.26 14.82
CA ALA A 12 -6.41 6.12 15.67
C ALA A 12 -5.46 5.98 16.87
N GLY A 13 -4.16 6.20 16.64
CA GLY A 13 -3.15 6.19 17.70
C GLY A 13 -3.38 7.29 18.72
N TYR A 14 -3.72 8.50 18.25
CA TYR A 14 -4.06 9.62 19.13
C TYR A 14 -5.29 9.33 20.00
N VAL A 15 -6.35 8.75 19.44
CA VAL A 15 -7.57 8.39 20.19
C VAL A 15 -7.29 7.30 21.23
N LEU A 16 -6.43 6.32 20.92
CA LEU A 16 -6.00 5.30 21.88
C LEU A 16 -5.20 5.90 23.04
N GLU A 17 -4.26 6.79 22.76
CA GLU A 17 -3.50 7.49 23.81
C GLU A 17 -4.42 8.34 24.70
N LEU A 18 -5.42 9.01 24.11
CA LEU A 18 -6.40 9.80 24.85
C LEU A 18 -7.27 8.91 25.75
N TYR A 19 -7.65 7.73 25.26
CA TYR A 19 -8.43 6.75 26.02
C TYR A 19 -7.62 6.15 27.18
N ASP A 20 -6.33 5.82 26.96
CA ASP A 20 -5.42 5.36 28.02
C ASP A 20 -5.30 6.40 29.15
N ARG A 21 -5.22 7.69 28.77
CA ARG A 21 -5.18 8.80 29.72
C ARG A 21 -6.50 8.91 30.52
N TYR A 22 -7.64 8.79 29.85
CA TYR A 22 -8.95 8.76 30.50
C TYR A 22 -9.09 7.58 31.48
N GLN A 23 -8.57 6.39 31.14
CA GLN A 23 -8.58 5.25 32.05
C GLN A 23 -7.74 5.47 33.31
N ALA A 24 -6.61 6.17 33.18
CA ALA A 24 -5.75 6.51 34.31
C ALA A 24 -6.36 7.61 35.20
N ASP A 25 -6.94 8.63 34.58
CA ASP A 25 -7.66 9.72 35.25
C ASP A 25 -8.77 10.26 34.33
N PRO A 26 -10.06 10.05 34.64
CA PRO A 26 -11.14 10.60 33.84
C PRO A 26 -11.11 12.13 33.70
N GLN A 27 -10.53 12.86 34.66
CA GLN A 27 -10.40 14.32 34.62
C GLN A 27 -9.27 14.83 33.71
N SER A 28 -8.48 13.93 33.14
CA SER A 28 -7.35 14.26 32.25
C SER A 28 -7.77 14.61 30.81
N VAL A 29 -9.04 14.39 30.47
CA VAL A 29 -9.66 14.69 29.17
C VAL A 29 -10.82 15.67 29.35
N ASP A 30 -11.19 16.36 28.28
CA ASP A 30 -12.34 17.27 28.29
C ASP A 30 -13.68 16.51 28.46
N ASP A 31 -14.73 17.26 28.77
CA ASP A 31 -16.04 16.69 29.09
C ASP A 31 -16.74 16.00 27.91
N GLU A 32 -16.42 16.39 26.66
CA GLU A 32 -16.97 15.77 25.45
C GLU A 32 -16.30 14.41 25.21
N SER A 33 -14.98 14.37 25.29
CA SER A 33 -14.16 13.15 25.24
C SER A 33 -14.54 12.16 26.34
N ARG A 34 -14.80 12.64 27.56
CA ARG A 34 -15.22 11.82 28.69
C ARG A 34 -16.55 11.12 28.44
N GLN A 35 -17.55 11.85 27.97
CA GLN A 35 -18.87 11.30 27.64
C GLN A 35 -18.78 10.25 26.52
N PHE A 36 -17.90 10.48 25.54
CA PHE A 36 -17.60 9.51 24.51
C PHE A 36 -16.98 8.24 25.11
N PHE A 37 -15.95 8.37 25.95
CA PHE A 37 -15.24 7.24 26.54
C PHE A 37 -16.02 6.44 27.58
N ASP A 38 -17.03 7.04 28.24
CA ASP A 38 -17.95 6.31 29.12
C ASP A 38 -18.70 5.17 28.40
N THR A 39 -18.87 5.27 27.08
CA THR A 39 -19.57 4.27 26.24
C THR A 39 -18.67 3.61 25.20
N PHE A 40 -17.40 4.03 25.13
CA PHE A 40 -16.42 3.51 24.20
C PHE A 40 -15.66 2.34 24.82
N THR A 41 -15.66 1.21 24.14
CA THR A 41 -14.75 0.10 24.44
C THR A 41 -13.95 -0.16 23.18
N PRO A 42 -12.66 0.18 23.12
CA PRO A 42 -11.87 -0.05 21.94
C PRO A 42 -11.85 -1.55 21.67
N THR A 43 -12.52 -1.96 20.60
CA THR A 43 -12.30 -3.30 20.07
C THR A 43 -11.01 -3.17 19.30
N SER A 44 -9.90 -3.56 19.92
CA SER A 44 -8.66 -3.74 19.17
C SER A 44 -9.02 -4.58 17.95
N PRO A 45 -8.61 -4.21 16.72
CA PRO A 45 -8.55 -5.22 15.70
C PRO A 45 -7.65 -6.29 16.29
N GLU A 46 -8.22 -7.45 16.64
CA GLU A 46 -7.38 -8.63 16.82
C GLU A 46 -6.50 -8.68 15.58
N PRO A 47 -5.19 -8.96 15.71
CA PRO A 47 -4.45 -9.39 14.53
C PRO A 47 -5.30 -10.50 13.94
N THR A 48 -5.77 -10.32 12.71
CA THR A 48 -6.67 -11.27 12.06
C THR A 48 -5.96 -12.60 11.98
N ARG A 49 -6.07 -13.41 13.04
CA ARG A 49 -5.70 -14.80 13.05
C ARG A 49 -6.86 -15.46 12.34
N SER A 50 -6.73 -15.55 11.02
CA SER A 50 -7.66 -16.31 10.19
C SER A 50 -7.97 -17.63 10.89
N PRO A 51 -9.26 -18.01 11.02
CA PRO A 51 -9.64 -19.23 11.73
C PRO A 51 -9.35 -20.52 10.94
N ASN A 52 -8.52 -20.44 9.90
CA ASN A 52 -8.09 -21.59 9.14
C ASN A 52 -6.63 -21.90 9.48
N GLY A 53 -6.45 -22.83 10.41
CA GLY A 53 -5.26 -23.68 10.46
C GLY A 53 -5.20 -24.65 9.28
N ALA A 54 -5.48 -24.16 8.07
CA ALA A 54 -5.01 -24.80 6.85
C ALA A 54 -3.54 -24.44 6.75
N ALA A 55 -2.67 -25.45 6.62
CA ALA A 55 -1.26 -25.25 6.35
C ALA A 55 -1.14 -24.18 5.25
N ALA A 56 -0.53 -23.04 5.60
CA ALA A 56 -0.10 -22.09 4.59
C ALA A 56 0.72 -22.90 3.58
N PRO A 57 0.51 -22.74 2.26
CA PRO A 57 1.51 -23.21 1.32
C PRO A 57 2.84 -22.65 1.80
N GLU A 58 3.88 -23.49 1.82
CA GLU A 58 5.23 -23.12 2.23
C GLU A 58 5.58 -21.80 1.54
N THR A 59 5.39 -20.66 2.22
CA THR A 59 5.77 -19.38 1.70
C THR A 59 7.28 -19.42 1.77
N SER A 60 7.91 -19.78 0.64
CA SER A 60 9.31 -19.51 0.39
C SER A 60 9.59 -18.14 0.95
N ALA A 61 10.51 -18.04 1.91
CA ALA A 61 10.82 -16.78 2.58
C ALA A 61 11.08 -15.72 1.50
N VAL A 62 10.10 -14.84 1.27
CA VAL A 62 10.16 -13.86 0.19
C VAL A 62 11.28 -12.91 0.55
N ASP A 63 12.26 -12.74 -0.34
CA ASP A 63 13.39 -11.84 -0.08
C ASP A 63 12.86 -10.42 0.05
N VAL A 64 12.97 -9.86 1.25
CA VAL A 64 12.51 -8.50 1.58
C VAL A 64 13.09 -7.45 0.65
N ARG A 65 14.31 -7.67 0.12
CA ARG A 65 14.92 -6.76 -0.87
C ARG A 65 14.19 -6.78 -2.21
N LYS A 66 13.67 -7.94 -2.62
CA LYS A 66 12.84 -8.06 -3.83
C LYS A 66 11.48 -7.40 -3.61
N VAL A 67 10.89 -7.55 -2.42
CA VAL A 67 9.67 -6.82 -2.06
C VAL A 67 9.89 -5.31 -2.13
N ALA A 68 10.97 -4.81 -1.55
CA ALA A 68 11.29 -3.37 -1.60
C ALA A 68 11.52 -2.88 -3.04
N ALA A 69 12.18 -3.68 -3.89
CA ALA A 69 12.36 -3.37 -5.30
C ALA A 69 11.02 -3.34 -6.06
N ALA A 70 10.12 -4.29 -5.80
CA ALA A 70 8.78 -4.31 -6.40
C ALA A 70 7.94 -3.10 -5.99
N VAL A 71 7.99 -2.71 -4.70
CA VAL A 71 7.33 -1.48 -4.22
C VAL A 71 7.94 -0.24 -4.88
N GLY A 72 9.26 -0.20 -5.04
CA GLY A 72 9.95 0.86 -5.76
C GLY A 72 9.46 0.99 -7.20
N LEU A 73 9.35 -0.14 -7.92
CA LEU A 73 8.82 -0.17 -9.28
C LEU A 73 7.36 0.29 -9.34
N ALA A 74 6.52 -0.15 -8.41
CA ALA A 74 5.12 0.28 -8.35
C ALA A 74 4.99 1.81 -8.16
N ASN A 75 5.83 2.39 -7.31
CA ASN A 75 5.87 3.85 -7.12
C ASN A 75 6.43 4.55 -8.36
N GLY A 76 7.49 4.01 -8.97
CA GLY A 76 8.03 4.53 -10.23
C GLY A 76 6.97 4.61 -11.34
N ILE A 77 6.11 3.58 -11.45
CA ILE A 77 5.01 3.58 -12.42
C ILE A 77 3.97 4.66 -12.12
N ARG A 78 3.64 4.87 -10.84
CA ARG A 78 2.65 5.91 -10.43
C ARG A 78 3.16 7.31 -10.70
N GLU A 79 4.42 7.57 -10.39
CA GLU A 79 5.04 8.88 -10.46
C GLU A 79 5.47 9.22 -11.90
N TYR A 80 6.11 8.28 -12.58
CA TYR A 80 6.75 8.51 -13.89
C TYR A 80 6.00 7.86 -15.07
N GLY A 81 4.85 7.22 -14.84
CA GLY A 81 4.11 6.52 -15.90
C GLY A 81 3.72 7.43 -17.09
N HIS A 82 3.50 8.72 -16.81
CA HIS A 82 3.24 9.74 -17.83
C HIS A 82 4.36 9.86 -18.88
N LEU A 83 5.62 9.51 -18.53
CA LEU A 83 6.75 9.49 -19.46
C LEU A 83 6.59 8.43 -20.55
N ALA A 84 5.81 7.37 -20.33
CA ALA A 84 5.52 6.33 -21.32
C ALA A 84 4.32 6.62 -22.23
N VAL A 85 3.43 7.55 -21.85
CA VAL A 85 2.16 7.82 -22.57
C VAL A 85 2.39 8.56 -23.89
N ARG A 86 1.96 8.00 -25.03
CA ARG A 86 2.08 8.62 -26.36
C ARG A 86 1.15 9.83 -26.55
N LEU A 87 1.63 11.00 -26.11
CA LEU A 87 0.93 12.28 -26.27
C LEU A 87 1.13 12.93 -27.63
N ASP A 88 2.25 12.70 -28.31
CA ASP A 88 2.53 13.30 -29.61
C ASP A 88 1.84 12.52 -30.75
N PRO A 89 0.81 13.09 -31.41
CA PRO A 89 0.12 12.43 -32.51
C PRO A 89 0.97 12.35 -33.78
N LEU A 90 2.06 13.12 -33.86
CA LEU A 90 2.98 13.11 -35.01
C LEU A 90 4.04 12.01 -34.90
N GLY A 91 4.14 11.34 -33.75
CA GLY A 91 4.92 10.12 -33.59
C GLY A 91 6.43 10.31 -33.40
N SER A 92 6.87 11.41 -32.77
CA SER A 92 8.26 11.56 -32.35
C SER A 92 8.74 10.40 -31.46
N GLU A 93 10.04 10.08 -31.56
CA GLU A 93 10.67 9.13 -30.64
C GLU A 93 10.72 9.72 -29.24
N ARG A 94 10.51 8.86 -28.23
CA ARG A 94 10.54 9.24 -26.83
C ARG A 94 11.87 8.82 -26.21
N ASP A 95 12.33 9.62 -25.26
CA ASP A 95 13.38 9.19 -24.36
C ASP A 95 12.89 8.01 -23.51
N GLY A 96 13.82 7.10 -23.19
CA GLY A 96 13.52 6.01 -22.25
C GLY A 96 13.30 6.55 -20.83
N ALA A 97 12.46 5.87 -20.05
CA ALA A 97 12.23 6.15 -18.64
C ALA A 97 12.75 4.97 -17.79
N PRO A 98 14.00 5.02 -17.29
CA PRO A 98 14.58 3.96 -16.45
C PRO A 98 13.73 3.65 -15.21
N GLU A 99 13.00 4.62 -14.70
CA GLU A 99 12.07 4.50 -13.57
C GLU A 99 10.90 3.55 -13.86
N LEU A 100 10.66 3.21 -15.12
CA LEU A 100 9.62 2.27 -15.54
C LEU A 100 10.17 0.87 -15.85
N VAL A 101 11.49 0.67 -15.71
CA VAL A 101 12.20 -0.55 -16.06
C VAL A 101 12.47 -1.35 -14.78
N ALA A 102 11.97 -2.59 -14.72
CA ALA A 102 12.05 -3.44 -13.53
C ALA A 102 13.52 -3.70 -13.14
N GLU A 103 14.38 -3.91 -14.13
CA GLU A 103 15.80 -4.19 -13.96
C GLU A 103 16.59 -3.03 -13.34
N THR A 104 16.02 -1.82 -13.29
CA THR A 104 16.60 -0.65 -12.61
C THR A 104 16.36 -0.68 -11.09
N TYR A 105 15.43 -1.51 -10.60
CA TYR A 105 15.10 -1.61 -9.18
C TYR A 105 15.86 -2.74 -8.47
N GLY A 106 16.57 -2.38 -7.40
CA GLY A 106 17.40 -3.29 -6.63
C GLY A 106 18.81 -3.48 -7.20
N ILE A 107 19.73 -4.01 -6.39
CA ILE A 107 21.16 -4.12 -6.76
C ILE A 107 21.39 -5.03 -7.98
N TYR A 108 20.53 -6.03 -8.18
CA TYR A 108 20.63 -7.00 -9.27
C TYR A 108 19.50 -6.87 -10.31
N GLY A 109 18.64 -5.85 -10.18
CA GLY A 109 17.36 -5.78 -10.89
C GLY A 109 16.33 -6.77 -10.34
N ILE A 110 15.04 -6.44 -10.49
CA ILE A 110 13.96 -7.39 -10.22
C ILE A 110 13.45 -7.98 -11.53
N THR A 111 13.25 -9.30 -11.56
CA THR A 111 12.76 -10.02 -12.74
C THR A 111 11.25 -10.24 -12.66
N GLU A 112 10.65 -10.64 -13.79
CA GLU A 112 9.24 -11.03 -13.82
C GLU A 112 8.94 -12.24 -12.92
N ASP A 113 9.83 -13.23 -12.89
CA ASP A 113 9.70 -14.40 -12.00
C ASP A 113 9.75 -13.99 -10.52
N ASP A 114 10.57 -12.99 -10.19
CA ASP A 114 10.64 -12.43 -8.84
C ASP A 114 9.33 -11.74 -8.46
N LEU A 115 8.74 -10.97 -9.38
CA LEU A 115 7.44 -10.32 -9.18
C LEU A 115 6.29 -11.35 -9.05
N ALA A 116 6.33 -12.44 -9.82
CA ALA A 116 5.35 -13.51 -9.75
C ALA A 116 5.41 -14.28 -8.40
N GLY A 117 6.59 -14.32 -7.77
CA GLY A 117 6.79 -14.93 -6.46
C GLY A 117 6.38 -14.06 -5.27
N ILE A 118 6.08 -12.77 -5.48
CA ILE A 118 5.69 -11.84 -4.42
C ILE A 118 4.15 -11.75 -4.37
N PRO A 119 3.52 -11.89 -3.19
CA PRO A 119 2.07 -11.69 -3.05
C PRO A 119 1.66 -10.26 -3.41
N ALA A 120 0.50 -10.09 -4.08
CA ALA A 120 -0.01 -8.77 -4.46
C ALA A 120 -0.18 -7.81 -3.27
N ALA A 121 -0.43 -8.33 -2.06
CA ALA A 121 -0.55 -7.54 -0.83
C ALA A 121 0.71 -6.71 -0.48
N ALA A 122 1.85 -6.98 -1.11
CA ALA A 122 3.04 -6.13 -0.99
C ALA A 122 2.91 -4.81 -1.76
N ILE A 123 2.03 -4.75 -2.77
CA ILE A 123 1.78 -3.58 -3.59
C ILE A 123 0.48 -2.94 -3.10
N ASP A 124 0.57 -1.77 -2.51
CA ASP A 124 -0.60 -1.07 -1.95
C ASP A 124 -1.45 -0.41 -3.04
N GLY A 125 -2.70 -0.08 -2.71
CA GLY A 125 -3.60 0.75 -3.52
C GLY A 125 -4.68 -0.02 -4.29
N PRO A 126 -5.73 0.70 -4.73
CA PRO A 126 -6.96 0.09 -5.26
C PRO A 126 -6.75 -0.69 -6.57
N LEU A 127 -5.72 -0.34 -7.35
CA LEU A 127 -5.40 -1.04 -8.60
C LEU A 127 -4.71 -2.39 -8.38
N ALA A 128 -4.18 -2.64 -7.17
CA ALA A 128 -3.64 -3.94 -6.79
C ALA A 128 -4.72 -4.88 -6.21
N GLU A 129 -5.93 -4.36 -5.92
CA GLU A 129 -7.03 -5.18 -5.42
C GLU A 129 -7.43 -6.24 -6.46
N GLY A 130 -7.59 -7.49 -6.01
CA GLY A 130 -7.96 -8.62 -6.87
C GLY A 130 -6.80 -9.27 -7.61
N ALA A 131 -5.60 -8.67 -7.61
CA ALA A 131 -4.39 -9.35 -8.08
C ALA A 131 -3.94 -10.43 -7.07
N ALA A 132 -3.39 -11.53 -7.58
CA ALA A 132 -2.80 -12.59 -6.76
C ALA A 132 -1.31 -12.31 -6.47
N THR A 133 -0.59 -11.73 -7.43
CA THR A 133 0.86 -11.52 -7.36
C THR A 133 1.25 -10.06 -7.61
N ALA A 134 2.47 -9.68 -7.24
CA ALA A 134 3.00 -8.35 -7.56
C ALA A 134 3.13 -8.15 -9.07
N ALA A 135 3.41 -9.21 -9.85
CA ALA A 135 3.43 -9.14 -11.32
C ALA A 135 2.08 -8.66 -11.88
N GLU A 136 0.98 -9.26 -11.43
CA GLU A 136 -0.38 -8.85 -11.83
C GLU A 136 -0.70 -7.42 -11.37
N ALA A 137 -0.37 -7.06 -10.13
CA ALA A 137 -0.58 -5.70 -9.61
C ALA A 137 0.22 -4.65 -10.42
N ILE A 138 1.47 -4.95 -10.77
CA ILE A 138 2.31 -4.09 -11.63
C ILE A 138 1.70 -3.96 -13.03
N ALA A 139 1.15 -5.04 -13.59
CA ALA A 139 0.48 -4.99 -14.89
C ALA A 139 -0.74 -4.05 -14.87
N HIS A 140 -1.57 -4.12 -13.83
CA HIS A 140 -2.70 -3.19 -13.66
C HIS A 140 -2.24 -1.73 -13.55
N LEU A 141 -1.15 -1.47 -12.81
CA LEU A 141 -0.58 -0.13 -12.71
C LEU A 141 -0.10 0.37 -14.08
N ARG A 142 0.58 -0.47 -14.88
CA ARG A 142 1.00 -0.08 -16.23
C ARG A 142 -0.19 0.24 -17.13
N GLU A 143 -1.24 -0.57 -17.09
CA GLU A 143 -2.46 -0.30 -17.86
C GLU A 143 -3.07 1.08 -17.53
N ALA A 144 -3.10 1.43 -16.24
CA ALA A 144 -3.65 2.71 -15.78
C ALA A 144 -2.74 3.91 -16.06
N TYR A 145 -1.44 3.79 -15.81
CA TYR A 145 -0.52 4.94 -15.77
C TYR A 145 0.32 5.15 -17.04
N THR A 146 0.39 4.18 -17.96
CA THR A 146 1.29 4.26 -19.14
C THR A 146 0.60 4.20 -20.50
N THR A 147 -0.74 4.26 -20.56
CA THR A 147 -1.49 4.05 -21.81
C THR A 147 -1.82 5.34 -22.55
N ALA A 148 -2.95 5.97 -22.24
CA ALA A 148 -3.52 7.07 -23.04
C ALA A 148 -3.53 8.43 -22.34
N ILE A 149 -3.50 8.45 -21.00
CA ILE A 149 -3.55 9.65 -20.19
C ILE A 149 -2.34 9.64 -19.26
N GLY A 150 -1.54 10.71 -19.30
CA GLY A 150 -0.42 10.90 -18.38
C GLY A 150 -0.90 11.61 -17.12
N PHE A 151 -0.64 11.02 -15.96
CA PHE A 151 -0.87 11.64 -14.66
C PHE A 151 0.45 12.15 -14.10
N ASP A 152 0.48 13.43 -13.73
CA ASP A 152 1.58 14.09 -13.04
C ASP A 152 0.95 14.97 -11.95
N PHE A 153 1.22 14.64 -10.70
CA PHE A 153 0.58 15.25 -9.53
C PHE A 153 1.54 15.48 -8.35
N ASP A 154 2.78 15.00 -8.44
CA ASP A 154 3.81 15.21 -7.41
C ASP A 154 4.71 16.37 -7.83
N HIS A 155 4.74 17.45 -7.03
CA HIS A 155 5.45 18.70 -7.30
C HIS A 155 6.18 19.24 -6.06
#